data_AF-A0A2S8P666-F1
#
_entry.id   AF-A0A2S8P666-F1
#
_cell.length_a   1.000
_cell.length_b   1.000
_cell.length_c   1.000
_cell.angle_alpha   90.00
_cell.angle_beta   90.00
_cell.angle_gamma   90.00
#
_symmetry.space_group_name_H-M   'P 1'
#
loop_
_entity.id
_entity.type
_entity.pdbx_description
1 polymer ?
#
loop_
_entity_poly.entity_id
_entity_poly.type
_entity_poly.pdbx_seq_one_letter_code
_entity_poly.pdbx_strand_id
1 'polypeptide(L)'
;MARIQTPEGYCYVIGIDDLILDRLRASEYWTDALSLEWARYLIYSQFDTIDLTYMRKVTAEEDPKLAARLEQEYPWVTDHMFN
;
A
#
# COMPACT_ATOMS: atom_id res chain seq x y z
N MET A 1 -1.40 2.02 -13.45
CA MET A 1 -0.80 3.35 -13.69
C MET A 1 -1.67 4.17 -14.63
N ALA A 2 -1.93 5.44 -14.29
CA ALA A 2 -2.68 6.38 -15.12
C ALA A 2 -1.75 7.48 -15.66
N ARG A 3 -1.91 7.88 -16.93
CA ARG A 3 -1.21 9.03 -17.51
C ARG A 3 -2.01 10.29 -17.25
N ILE A 4 -1.39 11.29 -16.66
CA ILE A 4 -2.01 12.60 -16.37
C ILE A 4 -1.25 13.68 -17.12
N GLN A 5 -1.98 14.65 -17.67
CA GLN A 5 -1.42 15.83 -18.32
C GLN A 5 -1.18 16.93 -17.30
N THR A 6 0.00 17.54 -17.32
CA THR A 6 0.36 18.73 -16.53
C THR A 6 0.68 19.90 -17.47
N PRO A 7 0.76 21.15 -16.97
CA PRO A 7 1.19 22.28 -17.79
C PRO A 7 2.58 22.10 -18.43
N GLU A 8 3.45 21.31 -17.80
CA GLU A 8 4.84 21.07 -18.22
C GLU A 8 5.02 19.78 -19.03
N GLY A 9 3.99 18.96 -19.20
CA GLY A 9 4.09 17.69 -19.92
C GLY A 9 3.10 16.63 -19.45
N TYR A 10 3.56 15.39 -19.30
CA TYR A 10 2.74 14.30 -18.77
C TYR A 10 3.52 13.52 -17.70
N CYS A 11 2.78 12.98 -16.74
CA CYS A 11 3.31 12.08 -15.72
C CYS A 11 2.51 10.78 -15.67
N TYR A 12 3.16 9.71 -15.21
CA TYR A 12 2.50 8.45 -14.87
C TYR A 12 2.33 8.39 -13.36
N VAL A 13 1.09 8.16 -12.92
CA VAL A 13 0.74 8.05 -11.51
C VAL A 13 0.44 6.58 -11.19
N ILE A 14 1.05 6.10 -10.11
CA ILE A 14 0.82 4.76 -9.57
C ILE A 14 -0.54 4.67 -8.90
N GLY A 15 -1.10 3.46 -8.85
CA GLY A 15 -2.33 3.21 -8.10
C GLY A 15 -2.09 3.35 -6.60
N ILE A 16 -3.16 3.58 -5.84
CA ILE A 16 -3.07 3.63 -4.38
C ILE A 16 -2.64 2.28 -3.80
N ASP A 17 -3.14 1.18 -4.37
CA ASP A 17 -2.80 -0.19 -3.94
C ASP A 17 -1.29 -0.43 -4.08
N ASP A 18 -0.73 -0.08 -5.24
CA ASP A 18 0.71 -0.18 -5.51
C ASP A 18 1.53 0.72 -4.57
N LEU A 19 1.04 1.93 -4.28
CA LEU A 19 1.69 2.85 -3.35
C LEU A 19 1.72 2.27 -1.92
N ILE A 20 0.62 1.67 -1.46
CA ILE A 20 0.55 1.01 -0.15
C ILE A 20 1.55 -0.14 -0.10
N LEU A 21 1.57 -1.01 -1.11
CA LEU A 21 2.51 -2.14 -1.18
C LEU A 21 3.97 -1.66 -1.17
N ASP A 22 4.28 -0.55 -1.86
CA ASP A 22 5.62 0.04 -1.88
C ASP A 22 6.04 0.56 -0.50
N ARG A 23 5.12 1.19 0.26
CA ARG A 23 5.38 1.62 1.64
C ARG A 23 5.54 0.43 2.59
N LEU A 24 4.72 -0.61 2.47
CA LEU A 24 4.88 -1.85 3.25
C LEU A 24 6.23 -2.52 2.96
N ARG A 25 6.64 -2.56 1.69
CA ARG A 25 7.94 -3.11 1.28
C ARG A 25 9.10 -2.30 1.88
N ALA A 26 9.04 -0.97 1.82
CA ALA A 26 10.05 -0.12 2.44
C ALA A 26 10.15 -0.38 3.96
N SER A 27 9.02 -0.55 4.64
CA SER A 27 9.03 -0.88 6.08
C SER A 27 9.66 -2.24 6.37
N GLU A 28 9.40 -3.26 5.55
CA GLU A 28 9.91 -4.63 5.74
C GLU A 28 11.41 -4.72 5.48
N TYR A 29 11.89 -4.11 4.39
CA TYR A 29 13.27 -4.28 3.95
C TYR A 29 14.23 -3.23 4.49
N TRP A 30 13.75 -2.01 4.76
CA TRP A 30 14.59 -0.91 5.26
C TRP A 30 14.33 -0.60 6.73
N THR A 31 13.45 -1.36 7.39
CA THR A 31 13.06 -1.13 8.80
C THR A 31 12.56 0.31 9.02
N ASP A 32 11.94 0.89 8.00
CA ASP A 32 11.49 2.28 8.04
C ASP A 32 10.12 2.37 8.71
N ALA A 33 10.12 2.82 9.97
CA ALA A 33 8.91 2.99 10.77
C ALA A 33 7.96 4.04 10.17
N LEU A 34 8.50 5.07 9.50
CA LEU A 34 7.67 6.11 8.90
C LEU A 34 6.91 5.56 7.68
N SER A 35 7.55 4.74 6.84
CA SER A 35 6.86 4.04 5.76
C SER A 35 5.74 3.13 6.27
N LEU A 36 5.93 2.47 7.41
CA LEU A 36 4.88 1.65 8.02
C LEU A 36 3.67 2.49 8.45
N GLU A 37 3.93 3.61 9.11
CA GLU A 37 2.88 4.56 9.52
C GLU A 37 2.11 5.08 8.30
N TRP A 38 2.81 5.50 7.24
CA TRP A 38 2.16 5.93 6.00
C TRP A 38 1.36 4.82 5.33
N ALA A 39 1.85 3.58 5.31
CA ALA A 39 1.10 2.47 4.75
C ALA A 39 -0.24 2.29 5.48
N ARG A 40 -0.21 2.34 6.82
CA ARG A 40 -1.43 2.23 7.66
C ARG A 40 -2.39 3.38 7.41
N TYR A 41 -1.91 4.62 7.33
CA TYR A 41 -2.77 5.77 7.01
C TYR A 41 -3.39 5.69 5.61
N LEU A 42 -2.63 5.23 4.62
CA LEU A 42 -3.15 5.04 3.27
C LEU A 42 -4.22 3.94 3.25
N ILE A 43 -3.98 2.81 3.94
CA ILE A 43 -4.98 1.74 4.12
C ILE A 43 -6.26 2.29 4.76
N TYR A 44 -6.13 3.03 5.87
CA TYR A 44 -7.27 3.62 6.58
C TYR A 44 -8.04 4.63 5.71
N SER A 45 -7.33 5.57 5.07
CA SER A 45 -7.95 6.65 4.31
C SER A 45 -8.60 6.20 3.01
N GLN A 46 -8.22 5.05 2.48
CA GLN A 46 -8.69 4.49 1.21
C GLN A 46 -9.37 3.13 1.43
N PHE A 47 -9.84 2.86 2.65
CA PHE A 47 -10.35 1.56 3.05
C PHE A 47 -11.47 1.04 2.13
N ASP A 48 -12.40 1.91 1.73
CA ASP A 48 -13.51 1.55 0.85
C ASP A 48 -13.13 1.41 -0.64
N THR A 49 -11.93 1.87 -1.02
CA THR A 49 -11.48 1.95 -2.42
C THR A 49 -10.34 0.99 -2.77
N ILE A 50 -9.65 0.44 -1.76
CA ILE A 50 -8.54 -0.50 -1.95
C ILE A 50 -9.03 -1.84 -2.52
N ASP A 51 -8.30 -2.36 -3.50
CA ASP A 51 -8.53 -3.71 -4.02
C ASP A 51 -7.62 -4.72 -3.29
N LEU A 52 -8.12 -5.26 -2.17
CA LEU A 52 -7.38 -6.29 -1.43
C LEU A 52 -7.12 -7.56 -2.24
N THR A 53 -8.00 -7.88 -3.20
CA THR A 53 -7.85 -9.09 -4.00
C THR A 53 -6.66 -8.93 -4.95
N TYR A 54 -6.54 -7.76 -5.57
CA TYR A 54 -5.36 -7.39 -6.34
C TYR A 54 -4.09 -7.38 -5.48
N MET A 55 -4.09 -6.70 -4.33
CA MET A 55 -2.91 -6.61 -3.47
C MET A 55 -2.41 -7.99 -3.00
N ARG A 56 -3.33 -8.88 -2.58
CA ARG A 56 -3.00 -10.26 -2.21
C ARG A 56 -2.41 -11.04 -3.37
N LYS A 57 -2.96 -10.88 -4.57
CA LYS A 57 -2.42 -11.54 -5.77
C LYS A 57 -0.99 -11.08 -6.05
N VAL A 58 -0.75 -9.77 -6.10
CA VAL A 58 0.59 -9.20 -6.39
C VAL A 58 1.61 -9.67 -5.36
N THR A 59 1.29 -9.56 -4.08
CA THR A 59 2.21 -9.95 -3.00
C THR A 59 2.50 -11.45 -2.99
N ALA A 60 1.52 -12.30 -3.29
CA ALA A 60 1.72 -13.74 -3.40
C ALA A 60 2.63 -14.15 -4.57
N GLU A 61 2.60 -13.40 -5.67
CA GLU A 61 3.43 -13.65 -6.85
C GLU A 61 4.87 -13.11 -6.68
N GLU A 62 5.03 -11.98 -5.99
CA GLU A 62 6.31 -11.26 -5.92
C GLU A 62 7.16 -11.60 -4.69
N ASP A 63 6.58 -11.55 -3.49
CA ASP A 63 7.34 -11.63 -2.24
C ASP A 63 6.49 -12.14 -1.05
N PRO A 64 6.78 -13.35 -0.55
CA PRO A 64 6.11 -13.92 0.61
C PRO A 64 6.20 -13.06 1.89
N LYS A 65 7.29 -12.28 2.06
CA LYS A 65 7.44 -11.40 3.24
C LYS A 65 6.48 -10.22 3.15
N LEU A 66 6.39 -9.59 1.98
CA LEU A 66 5.41 -8.55 1.73
C LEU A 66 3.97 -9.05 1.89
N ALA A 67 3.67 -10.27 1.44
CA ALA A 67 2.36 -10.89 1.65
C ALA A 67 2.03 -11.06 3.15
N ALA A 68 2.98 -11.58 3.93
CA ALA A 68 2.83 -11.71 5.37
C ALA A 68 2.64 -10.34 6.05
N ARG A 69 3.37 -9.32 5.61
CA ARG A 69 3.26 -7.96 6.11
C ARG A 69 1.87 -7.37 5.81
N LEU A 70 1.34 -7.54 4.60
CA LEU A 70 0.00 -7.08 4.25
C LEU A 70 -1.07 -7.70 5.15
N GLU A 71 -1.02 -9.02 5.36
CA GLU A 71 -1.98 -9.73 6.22
C GLU A 71 -1.83 -9.40 7.71
N GLN A 72 -0.68 -8.86 8.13
CA GLN A 72 -0.50 -8.35 9.49
C GLN A 72 -1.08 -6.94 9.64
N GLU A 73 -0.75 -6.05 8.71
CA GLU A 73 -1.02 -4.61 8.87
C GLU A 73 -2.47 -4.25 8.52
N TYR A 74 -3.09 -4.93 7.56
CA TYR A 74 -4.48 -4.65 7.21
C TYR A 74 -5.44 -4.90 8.38
N PRO A 75 -5.42 -6.06 9.08
CA PRO A 75 -6.20 -6.26 10.30
C PRO A 75 -5.80 -5.31 11.42
N TRP A 76 -4.51 -4.98 11.56
CA TRP A 76 -4.08 -4.02 12.56
C TRP A 76 -4.77 -2.66 12.37
N VAL A 77 -4.88 -2.19 11.12
CA VAL A 77 -5.58 -0.94 10.80
C VAL A 77 -7.07 -1.03 11.12
N THR A 78 -7.75 -2.13 10.74
CA THR A 78 -9.17 -2.31 11.06
C THR A 78 -9.44 -2.30 12.56
N ASP A 79 -8.54 -2.91 13.33
CA ASP A 79 -8.72 -3.09 14.77
C ASP A 79 -8.32 -1.85 15.58
N HIS A 80 -7.49 -0.95 15.05
CA HIS A 80 -6.92 0.16 15.84
C HIS A 80 -7.33 1.55 15.34
N MET A 81 -7.72 1.70 14.07
CA MET A 81 -7.97 3.02 13.48
C MET A 81 -9.46 3.31 13.23
N PHE A 82 -10.33 2.30 13.27
CA PHE A 82 -11.78 2.44 13.11
C PHE A 82 -12.56 2.42 14.44
N ASN A 83 -11.85 2.45 15.57
CA ASN A 83 -12.41 2.46 16.92
C ASN A 83 -12.43 3.86 17.54
#